data_AF-A0A1Q4YJT4-F1
#
_entry.id   AF-A0A1Q4YJT4-F1
#
_cell.length_a   1.000
_cell.length_b   1.000
_cell.length_c   1.000
_cell.angle_alpha   90.00
_cell.angle_beta   90.00
_cell.angle_gamma   90.00
#
_symmetry.space_group_name_H-M   'P 1'
#
loop_
_entity.id
_entity.type
_entity.pdbx_description
1 polymer ?
#
loop_
_entity_poly.entity_id
_entity_poly.type
_entity_poly.pdbx_seq_one_letter_code
_entity_poly.pdbx_strand_id
1 'polypeptide(L)' 'MVTRADIGKPVRDDAGRVGIMRDLIRDYEDPAESPGERRKRPTAFLWPEGGGREWLVSPSGVQRM' A
#
# COMPACT_ATOMS: atom_id res chain seq x y z
N MET A 1 7.63 3.76 9.43
CA MET A 1 7.52 2.50 8.69
C MET A 1 6.30 1.73 9.19
N VAL A 2 5.33 1.51 8.31
CA VAL A 2 4.12 0.73 8.62
C VAL A 2 4.41 -0.77 8.64
N THR A 3 3.56 -1.52 9.33
CA THR A 3 3.68 -2.96 9.55
C THR A 3 2.30 -3.61 9.39
N ARG A 4 2.25 -4.95 9.43
CA ARG A 4 0.97 -5.68 9.42
C ARG A 4 0.07 -5.35 10.62
N ALA A 5 0.63 -4.86 11.73
CA ALA A 5 -0.16 -4.40 12.88
C ALA A 5 -0.91 -3.08 12.63
N ASP A 6 -0.65 -2.44 11.49
CA ASP A 6 -1.31 -1.22 11.05
C ASP A 6 -2.49 -1.52 10.09
N ILE A 7 -2.73 -2.79 9.75
CA ILE A 7 -3.91 -3.21 8.96
C ILE A 7 -5.20 -2.84 9.70
N GLY A 8 -6.15 -2.25 8.96
CA GLY A 8 -7.41 -1.73 9.49
C GLY A 8 -7.31 -0.32 10.09
N LYS A 9 -6.12 0.26 10.17
CA LYS A 9 -5.91 1.61 10.71
C LYS A 9 -5.79 2.65 9.59
N PRO A 10 -6.17 3.91 9.87
CA PRO A 10 -5.91 5.02 8.97
C PRO A 10 -4.41 5.27 8.83
N VAL A 11 -3.98 5.48 7.60
CA VAL A 11 -2.61 5.80 7.22
C VAL A 11 -2.63 6.85 6.11
N ARG A 12 -1.51 7.58 5.99
CA ARG A 12 -1.32 8.60 4.97
C ARG A 12 -0.11 8.27 4.11
N ASP A 13 -0.23 8.41 2.79
CA ASP A 13 0.91 8.26 1.89
C ASP A 13 1.68 9.58 1.67
N ASP A 14 2.84 9.51 0.99
CA ASP A 14 3.67 10.67 0.67
C ASP A 14 2.97 11.69 -0.25
N ALA A 15 1.94 11.27 -0.99
CA ALA A 15 1.11 12.18 -1.79
C ALA A 15 0.04 12.88 -0.95
N GLY A 16 0.01 12.65 0.37
CA GLY A 16 -0.96 13.23 1.29
C GLY A 16 -2.33 12.57 1.26
N ARG A 17 -2.50 11.46 0.53
CA ARG A 17 -3.77 10.73 0.47
C ARG A 17 -3.93 9.90 1.73
N VAL A 18 -5.14 9.93 2.29
CA VAL A 18 -5.50 9.17 3.49
C VAL A 18 -6.36 7.97 3.10
N GLY A 19 -6.07 6.82 3.68
CA GLY A 19 -6.83 5.59 3.51
C GLY A 19 -6.61 4.62 4.66
N ILE A 20 -7.39 3.55 4.68
CA ILE A 20 -7.23 2.44 5.60
C ILE A 20 -6.24 1.45 5.00
N MET A 21 -5.24 1.06 5.79
CA MET A 21 -4.29 0.03 5.38
C MET A 21 -4.99 -1.32 5.31
N ARG A 22 -5.08 -1.90 4.12
CA ARG A 22 -5.78 -3.16 3.86
C ARG A 22 -4.87 -4.37 4.00
N ASP A 23 -3.67 -4.29 3.45
CA ASP A 23 -2.67 -5.35 3.55
C ASP A 23 -1.23 -4.82 3.36
N LEU A 24 -0.25 -5.64 3.76
CA LEU A 24 1.18 -5.44 3.54
C LEU A 24 1.86 -6.74 3.11
N ILE A 25 2.22 -6.77 1.83
CA ILE A 25 2.90 -7.89 1.19
C ILE A 25 4.36 -7.49 0.95
N ARG A 26 5.31 -8.27 1.49
CA ARG A 26 6.75 -7.92 1.45
C ARG A 26 7.38 -8.19 0.09
N ASP A 27 6.86 -9.15 -0.63
CA ASP A 27 7.39 -9.61 -1.91
C ASP A 27 6.31 -9.61 -2.99
N TYR A 28 5.48 -8.57 -2.99
CA TYR A 28 4.41 -8.42 -3.98
C TYR A 28 5.01 -8.25 -5.37
N GLU A 29 4.44 -9.00 -6.32
CA GLU A 29 4.72 -8.89 -7.74
C GLU A 29 3.49 -8.28 -8.41
N ASP A 30 3.64 -7.13 -9.07
CA ASP A 30 2.51 -6.46 -9.69
C ASP A 30 2.13 -7.15 -11.02
N PRO A 31 0.95 -7.79 -11.12
CA PRO A 31 0.55 -8.46 -12.35
C PRO A 31 0.31 -7.47 -13.50
N ALA A 32 0.13 -6.18 -13.21
CA ALA A 32 0.01 -5.14 -14.23
C ALA A 32 1.35 -4.85 -14.94
N GLU A 33 2.49 -5.19 -14.34
CA GLU A 33 3.80 -5.05 -14.98
C GLU A 33 4.05 -6.18 -15.99
N SER A 34 4.88 -5.90 -17.00
CA SER A 34 5.30 -6.90 -17.99
C SER A 34 6.02 -8.07 -17.31
N PRO A 35 5.85 -9.33 -17.73
CA PRO A 35 6.47 -10.49 -17.08
C PRO A 35 8.00 -10.42 -16.90
N GLY A 36 8.72 -9.75 -17.81
CA GLY A 36 10.17 -9.56 -17.69
C GLY A 36 10.59 -8.40 -16.78
N GLU A 37 9.67 -7.53 -16.40
CA GLU A 37 9.89 -6.33 -15.59
C GLU A 37 9.34 -6.48 -14.17
N ARG A 38 8.43 -7.44 -13.96
CA ARG A 38 7.88 -7.81 -12.66
C ARG A 38 8.99 -8.08 -11.65
N ARG A 39 8.99 -7.29 -10.58
CA ARG A 39 9.91 -7.44 -9.46
C ARG A 39 9.16 -7.45 -8.15
N LYS A 40 9.49 -8.45 -7.34
CA LYS A 40 9.05 -8.55 -5.95
C LYS A 40 9.48 -7.32 -5.17
N ARG A 41 8.52 -6.60 -4.62
CA ARG A 41 8.76 -5.41 -3.80
C ARG A 41 7.80 -5.36 -2.61
N PRO A 42 8.21 -4.76 -1.48
CA PRO A 42 7.28 -4.47 -0.40
C PRO A 42 6.21 -3.49 -0.88
N THR A 43 4.94 -3.86 -0.74
CA THR A 43 3.80 -3.06 -1.19
C THR A 43 2.73 -3.04 -0.11
N ALA A 44 2.27 -1.83 0.24
CA ALA A 44 1.09 -1.60 1.06
C ALA A 44 -0.12 -1.34 0.15
N PHE A 45 -1.25 -1.93 0.52
CA PHE A 45 -2.53 -1.79 -0.16
C PHE A 45 -3.41 -0.86 0.67
N LEU A 46 -3.80 0.27 0.09
CA LEU A 46 -4.56 1.29 0.81
C LEU A 46 -5.96 1.43 0.19
N TRP A 47 -6.97 1.40 1.06
CA TRP A 47 -8.36 1.60 0.68
C TRP A 47 -8.84 3.00 1.08
N PRO A 48 -9.46 3.79 0.19
CA PRO A 48 -9.96 5.12 0.55
C PRO A 48 -11.14 5.02 1.53
N GLU A 49 -11.13 5.83 2.59
CA GLU A 49 -12.22 5.84 3.59
C GLU A 49 -13.59 6.20 2.98
N GLY A 50 -13.61 7.08 1.98
CA GLY A 50 -14.83 7.50 1.28
C GLY A 50 -15.33 6.54 0.20
N GLY A 51 -14.73 5.35 0.06
CA GLY A 51 -14.92 4.48 -1.09
C GLY A 51 -14.18 4.95 -2.33
N GLY A 52 -13.95 4.05 -3.28
CA GLY A 52 -13.15 4.33 -4.47
C GLY A 52 -12.21 3.20 -4.82
N ARG A 53 -11.17 3.51 -5.59
CA ARG A 53 -10.20 2.53 -6.08
C ARG A 53 -9.08 2.37 -5.06
N GLU A 54 -8.83 1.13 -4.64
CA GLU A 54 -7.61 0.77 -3.91
C GLU A 54 -6.37 1.21 -4.68
N TRP A 55 -5.34 1.64 -3.96
CA TRP A 55 -4.05 1.93 -4.57
C TRP A 55 -2.88 1.26 -3.85
N LEU A 56 -1.85 1.00 -4.64
CA LEU A 56 -0.61 0.40 -4.21
C LEU A 56 0.41 1.49 -3.90
N VAL A 57 1.14 1.34 -2.82
CA VAL A 57 2.21 2.26 -2.43
C VAL A 57 3.34 1.53 -1.72
N SER A 58 4.56 2.03 -1.86
CA SER A 58 5.71 1.55 -1.10
C SER A 58 5.49 1.82 0.40
N PRO A 59 5.67 0.84 1.29
CA PRO A 59 5.43 1.01 2.73
C PRO A 59 6.39 2.00 3.41
N SER A 60 7.51 2.34 2.76
CA SER A 60 8.41 3.41 3.19
C SER A 60 7.78 4.80 3.08
N GLY A 61 6.88 4.99 2.10
CA GLY A 61 6.15 6.23 1.86
C GLY A 61 4.78 6.28 2.52
N VAL A 62 4.57 5.47 3.56
CA VAL A 62 3.33 5.43 4.33
C VAL A 62 3.62 5.79 5.78
N GLN A 63 2.83 6.72 6.30
CA GLN A 63 2.87 7.22 7.66
C GLN A 63 1.61 6.80 8.43
N ARG A 64 1.81 6.48 9.72
CA ARG A 64 0.69 6.27 10.65
C ARG A 64 0.02 7.61 10.94
N MET A 65 -1.28 7.58 11.16
CA MET A 65 -2.04 8.71 11.69
C MET A 65 -2.25 8.59 13.19
#